data_AF-W4H800-F1
#
_entry.id   AF-W4H800-F1
#
_cell.length_a   1.000
_cell.length_b   1.000
_cell.length_c   1.000
_cell.angle_alpha   90.00
_cell.angle_beta   90.00
_cell.angle_gamma   90.00
#
_symmetry.space_group_name_H-M   'P 1'
#
loop_
_entity.id
_entity.type
_entity.pdbx_description
1 polymer ?
#
loop_
_entity_poly.entity_id
_entity_poly.type
_entity_poly.pdbx_seq_one_letter_code
_entity_poly.pdbx_strand_id
1 'polypeptide(L)'
;MVDEGVVELEERVAALDTRLRGLESVARVVQDIRSRRVYSARLHRAPHDYYDWTLADRAKFLQCNVAQLCKSIIMENVAWKSDMPHVPRFVCVIVQYKAKINSDKVAKLIRDASTSVKISRKQVNFQHAPPDTSALLTGFEFNGVSPFGMSTALPVRLTRFCMCT
;
A
#
# COMPACT_ATOMS: atom_id res chain seq x y z
N MET A 1 2.42 -24.55 35.25
CA MET A 1 1.91 -23.20 35.57
C MET A 1 2.93 -22.24 34.98
N VAL A 2 2.58 -21.56 33.88
CA VAL A 2 3.46 -20.53 33.32
C VAL A 2 3.45 -19.36 34.30
N ASP A 3 4.62 -18.91 34.70
CA ASP A 3 4.81 -17.80 35.65
C ASP A 3 4.13 -16.54 35.09
N GLU A 4 3.26 -15.92 35.87
CA GLU A 4 2.49 -14.74 35.47
C GLU A 4 3.41 -13.57 35.05
N GLY A 5 4.61 -13.50 35.64
CA GLY A 5 5.63 -12.53 35.24
C GLY A 5 6.23 -12.81 33.86
N VAL A 6 6.30 -14.08 33.43
CA VAL A 6 6.77 -14.45 32.08
C VAL A 6 5.75 -13.99 31.03
N VAL A 7 4.45 -14.14 31.31
CA VAL A 7 3.38 -13.68 30.41
C VAL A 7 3.41 -12.16 30.23
N GLU A 8 3.53 -11.40 31.33
CA GLU A 8 3.60 -9.92 31.26
C GLU A 8 4.84 -9.45 30.49
N LEU A 9 5.99 -10.12 30.68
CA LEU A 9 7.22 -9.85 29.92
C LEU A 9 7.04 -10.13 28.43
N GLU A 10 6.42 -11.25 28.07
CA GLU A 10 6.13 -11.60 26.67
C GLU A 10 5.24 -10.57 26.00
N GLU A 11 4.18 -10.10 26.69
CA GLU A 11 3.30 -9.04 26.19
C GLU A 11 4.04 -7.71 25.97
N ARG A 12 4.91 -7.34 26.91
CA ARG A 12 5.72 -6.11 26.80
C ARG A 12 6.73 -6.19 25.67
N VAL A 13 7.38 -7.34 25.47
CA VAL A 13 8.30 -7.57 24.35
C VAL A 13 7.56 -7.50 23.02
N ALA A 14 6.38 -8.12 22.90
CA ALA A 14 5.56 -8.05 21.71
C ALA A 14 5.12 -6.62 21.36
N ALA A 15 4.75 -5.82 22.39
CA ALA A 15 4.40 -4.42 22.21
C ALA A 15 5.59 -3.56 21.75
N LEU A 16 6.80 -3.82 22.26
CA LEU A 16 8.02 -3.14 21.83
C LEU A 16 8.42 -3.51 20.40
N ASP A 17 8.34 -4.79 20.03
CA ASP A 17 8.63 -5.27 18.66
C ASP A 17 7.71 -4.60 17.64
N THR A 18 6.40 -4.54 17.94
CA THR A 18 5.41 -3.86 17.09
C THR A 18 5.76 -2.38 16.89
N ARG A 19 6.12 -1.67 17.98
CA ARG A 19 6.54 -0.26 17.92
C ARG A 19 7.80 -0.08 17.09
N LEU A 20 8.79 -0.95 17.25
CA LEU A 20 10.04 -0.89 16.50
C LEU A 20 9.80 -1.07 15.01
N ARG A 21 9.04 -2.10 14.61
CA ARG A 21 8.64 -2.34 13.21
C ARG A 21 7.92 -1.15 12.59
N GLY A 22 7.04 -0.49 13.35
CA GLY A 22 6.36 0.73 12.93
C GLY A 22 7.33 1.88 12.65
N LEU A 23 8.31 2.10 13.54
CA LEU A 23 9.33 3.14 13.37
C LEU A 23 10.25 2.86 12.18
N GLU A 24 10.69 1.62 12.00
CA GLU A 24 11.49 1.19 10.86
C GLU A 24 10.75 1.41 9.54
N SER A 25 9.46 1.09 9.51
CA SER A 25 8.60 1.29 8.34
C SER A 25 8.50 2.77 7.95
N VAL A 26 8.30 3.66 8.94
CA VAL A 26 8.30 5.12 8.71
C VAL A 26 9.68 5.60 8.23
N ALA A 27 10.76 5.09 8.81
CA ALA A 27 12.12 5.46 8.42
C ALA A 27 12.40 5.09 6.95
N ARG A 28 11.98 3.90 6.50
CA ARG A 28 12.09 3.48 5.09
C ARG A 28 11.32 4.41 4.16
N VAL A 29 10.10 4.80 4.53
CA VAL A 29 9.30 5.76 3.75
C VAL A 29 10.00 7.10 3.62
N VAL A 30 10.51 7.65 4.73
CA VAL A 30 11.24 8.93 4.74
C VAL A 30 12.48 8.86 3.87
N GLN A 31 13.25 7.78 3.96
CA GLN A 31 14.45 7.59 3.16
C GLN A 31 14.14 7.49 1.67
N ASP A 32 13.10 6.76 1.27
CA ASP A 32 12.69 6.60 -0.13
C ASP A 32 12.14 7.91 -0.73
N ILE A 33 11.38 8.70 0.04
CA ILE A 33 10.92 10.04 -0.39
C ILE A 33 12.13 10.96 -0.64
N ARG A 34 13.12 10.94 0.25
CA ARG A 34 14.35 11.74 0.12
C ARG A 34 15.20 11.31 -1.06
N SER A 35 15.40 10.00 -1.26
CA SER A 35 16.20 9.48 -2.38
C SER A 35 15.58 9.84 -3.73
N ARG A 36 14.24 9.88 -3.81
CA ARG A 36 13.47 10.30 -4.99
C ARG A 36 13.36 11.81 -5.15
N ARG A 37 13.94 12.61 -4.25
CA ARG A 37 13.94 14.08 -4.28
C ARG A 37 12.52 14.69 -4.28
N VAL A 38 11.59 14.05 -3.57
CA VAL A 38 10.23 14.57 -3.40
C VAL A 38 10.22 15.53 -2.22
N TYR A 39 10.42 16.82 -2.49
CA TYR A 39 10.57 17.86 -1.45
C TYR A 39 9.25 18.51 -1.01
N SER A 40 8.19 18.38 -1.79
CA SER A 40 6.87 18.97 -1.51
C SER A 40 5.95 18.07 -0.67
N ALA A 41 6.41 16.90 -0.25
CA ALA A 41 5.63 15.98 0.58
C ALA A 41 5.77 16.29 2.08
N ARG A 42 4.67 16.11 2.83
CA ARG A 42 4.64 16.19 4.29
C ARG A 42 4.04 14.91 4.85
N LEU A 43 4.69 14.36 5.88
CA LEU A 43 4.19 13.19 6.63
C LEU A 43 3.55 13.69 7.92
N HIS A 44 2.33 13.22 8.20
CA HIS A 44 1.62 13.51 9.43
C HIS A 44 1.55 12.24 10.27
N ARG A 45 1.97 12.33 11.55
CA ARG A 45 1.80 11.23 12.49
C ARG A 45 0.34 11.22 12.96
N ALA A 46 -0.41 10.25 12.49
CA ALA A 46 -1.79 10.05 12.90
C ALA A 46 -1.88 9.49 14.33
N PRO A 47 -2.94 9.82 15.09
CA PRO A 47 -3.22 9.17 16.36
C PRO A 47 -3.67 7.71 16.16
N HIS A 48 -3.71 6.94 17.25
CA HIS A 48 -4.03 5.50 17.22
C HIS A 48 -5.43 5.20 16.65
N ASP A 49 -6.39 6.07 16.91
CA ASP A 49 -7.81 5.96 16.55
C ASP A 49 -8.13 6.54 15.16
N TYR A 50 -7.10 6.92 14.38
CA TYR A 50 -7.27 7.56 13.07
C TYR A 50 -8.16 6.77 12.10
N TYR A 51 -8.13 5.44 12.16
CA TYR A 51 -8.96 4.58 11.30
C TYR A 51 -10.42 4.45 11.76
N ASP A 52 -10.76 4.92 12.96
CA ASP A 52 -12.13 4.98 13.47
C ASP A 52 -12.83 6.27 13.05
N TRP A 53 -12.07 7.28 12.64
CA TRP A 53 -12.59 8.59 12.23
C TRP A 53 -13.33 8.55 10.89
N THR A 54 -14.25 9.50 10.70
CA THR A 54 -14.89 9.70 9.40
C THR A 54 -13.89 10.16 8.34
N LEU A 55 -14.20 9.95 7.05
CA LEU A 55 -13.35 10.48 5.97
C LEU A 55 -13.24 12.01 6.01
N ALA A 56 -14.26 12.72 6.50
CA ALA A 56 -14.23 14.17 6.63
C ALA A 56 -13.23 14.62 7.71
N ASP A 57 -13.18 13.93 8.85
CA ASP A 57 -12.24 14.23 9.93
C ASP A 57 -10.80 13.93 9.51
N ARG A 58 -10.57 12.82 8.81
CA ARG A 58 -9.25 12.51 8.22
C ARG A 58 -8.80 13.56 7.22
N ALA A 59 -9.71 14.00 6.34
CA ALA A 59 -9.45 15.06 5.38
C ALA A 59 -9.09 16.38 6.08
N LYS A 60 -9.83 16.75 7.13
CA LYS A 60 -9.54 17.93 7.96
C LYS A 60 -8.16 17.83 8.63
N PHE A 61 -7.83 16.69 9.21
CA PHE A 61 -6.52 16.44 9.84
C PHE A 61 -5.36 16.55 8.83
N LEU A 62 -5.54 16.01 7.62
CA LEU A 62 -4.57 16.07 6.53
C LEU A 62 -4.65 17.37 5.69
N GLN A 63 -5.49 18.33 6.08
CA GLN A 63 -5.68 19.62 5.40
C GLN A 63 -5.99 19.47 3.90
N CYS A 64 -6.87 18.53 3.55
CA CYS A 64 -7.25 18.24 2.17
C CYS A 64 -8.76 18.00 2.04
N ASN A 65 -9.24 17.77 0.82
CA ASN A 65 -10.61 17.36 0.55
C ASN A 65 -10.74 15.83 0.59
N VAL A 66 -11.95 15.34 0.92
CA VAL A 66 -12.22 13.88 0.92
C VAL A 66 -11.95 13.22 -0.43
N ALA A 67 -12.08 13.96 -1.54
CA ALA A 67 -11.74 13.48 -2.88
C ALA A 67 -10.22 13.29 -3.09
N GLN A 68 -9.37 13.98 -2.32
CA GLN A 68 -7.92 13.84 -2.40
C GLN A 68 -7.39 12.70 -1.53
N LEU A 69 -8.21 12.15 -0.62
CA LEU A 69 -7.83 10.99 0.18
C LEU A 69 -7.73 9.76 -0.73
N CYS A 70 -6.52 9.21 -0.84
CA CYS A 70 -6.25 7.97 -1.56
C CYS A 70 -5.68 6.90 -0.61
N LYS A 71 -5.89 5.63 -0.97
CA LYS A 71 -5.30 4.45 -0.34
C LYS A 71 -4.51 3.66 -1.38
N SER A 72 -3.44 3.02 -0.91
CA SER A 72 -2.63 2.10 -1.71
C SER A 72 -3.09 0.68 -1.45
N ILE A 73 -3.26 -0.09 -2.52
CA ILE A 73 -3.72 -1.48 -2.45
C ILE A 73 -2.81 -2.34 -3.30
N ILE A 74 -2.34 -3.45 -2.74
CA ILE A 74 -1.59 -4.46 -3.51
C ILE A 74 -2.58 -5.40 -4.19
N MET A 75 -2.43 -5.52 -5.50
CA MET A 75 -3.21 -6.45 -6.31
C MET A 75 -2.31 -7.53 -6.90
N GLU A 76 -2.80 -8.76 -6.88
CA GLU A 76 -2.16 -9.92 -7.49
C GLU A 76 -2.87 -10.25 -8.81
N ASN A 77 -2.09 -10.47 -9.86
CA ASN A 77 -2.54 -11.04 -11.11
C ASN A 77 -2.61 -12.57 -10.95
N VAL A 78 -3.79 -13.10 -10.68
CA VAL A 78 -4.00 -14.55 -10.49
C VAL A 78 -3.89 -15.35 -11.79
N ALA A 79 -3.90 -14.67 -12.95
CA ALA A 79 -3.63 -15.29 -14.26
C ALA A 79 -2.13 -15.34 -14.59
N TRP A 80 -1.26 -14.82 -13.72
CA TRP A 80 0.18 -14.78 -13.95
C TRP A 80 0.80 -16.19 -13.92
N LYS A 81 1.85 -16.36 -14.72
CA LYS A 81 2.66 -17.58 -14.80
C LYS A 81 4.14 -17.19 -14.95
N SER A 82 5.03 -18.07 -14.53
CA SER A 82 6.48 -17.84 -14.53
C SER A 82 7.09 -17.62 -15.92
N ASP A 83 6.43 -18.10 -16.98
CA ASP A 83 6.79 -17.92 -18.38
C ASP A 83 6.31 -16.56 -18.97
N MET A 84 5.68 -15.69 -18.17
CA MET A 84 5.19 -14.38 -18.58
C MET A 84 5.89 -13.23 -17.84
N PRO A 85 7.21 -13.02 -18.06
CA PRO A 85 7.98 -11.99 -17.34
C PRO A 85 7.57 -10.56 -17.68
N HIS A 86 6.93 -10.34 -18.84
CA HIS A 86 6.46 -9.04 -19.29
C HIS A 86 5.17 -8.56 -18.61
N VAL A 87 4.48 -9.45 -17.88
CA VAL A 87 3.27 -9.09 -17.13
C VAL A 87 3.60 -9.12 -15.63
N PRO A 88 3.38 -8.02 -14.88
CA PRO A 88 3.65 -8.02 -13.46
C PRO A 88 2.69 -8.95 -12.72
N ARG A 89 3.24 -9.79 -11.82
CA ARG A 89 2.44 -10.60 -10.88
C ARG A 89 1.76 -9.72 -9.84
N PHE A 90 2.48 -8.77 -9.26
CA PHE A 90 1.97 -7.88 -8.23
C PHE A 90 2.09 -6.42 -8.66
N VAL A 91 1.07 -5.63 -8.34
CA VAL A 91 1.03 -4.20 -8.63
C VAL A 91 0.51 -3.43 -7.42
N CYS A 92 1.02 -2.22 -7.20
CA CYS A 92 0.50 -1.29 -6.21
C CYS A 92 -0.43 -0.28 -6.91
N VAL A 93 -1.71 -0.28 -6.54
CA VAL A 93 -2.73 0.59 -7.11
C VAL A 93 -3.15 1.64 -6.10
N ILE A 94 -3.09 2.91 -6.49
CA ILE A 94 -3.53 4.03 -5.67
C ILE A 94 -4.93 4.46 -6.13
N VAL A 95 -5.89 4.37 -5.20
CA VAL A 95 -7.31 4.66 -5.45
C VAL A 95 -7.86 5.64 -4.43
N GLN A 96 -8.83 6.47 -4.82
CA GLN A 96 -9.54 7.32 -3.84
C GLN A 96 -10.30 6.47 -2.82
N TYR A 97 -10.42 6.94 -1.57
CA TYR A 97 -11.13 6.22 -0.51
C TYR A 97 -12.59 5.90 -0.84
N LYS A 98 -13.29 6.81 -1.52
CA LYS A 98 -14.70 6.61 -1.94
C LYS A 98 -14.85 5.69 -3.15
N ALA A 99 -13.78 5.47 -3.91
CA ALA A 99 -13.86 4.69 -5.13
C ALA A 99 -13.80 3.18 -4.82
N LYS A 100 -14.75 2.43 -5.36
CA LYS A 100 -14.63 0.96 -5.45
C LYS A 100 -13.58 0.64 -6.51
N ILE A 101 -12.60 -0.18 -6.15
CA ILE A 101 -11.62 -0.65 -7.12
C ILE A 101 -12.33 -1.55 -8.14
N ASN A 102 -12.03 -1.36 -9.42
CA ASN A 102 -12.56 -2.17 -10.50
C ASN A 102 -11.38 -2.88 -11.16
N SER A 103 -11.30 -4.19 -10.99
CA SER A 103 -10.22 -5.03 -11.50
C SER A 103 -10.05 -4.93 -13.01
N ASP A 104 -11.13 -4.79 -13.78
CA ASP A 104 -11.06 -4.64 -15.24
C ASP A 104 -10.40 -3.31 -15.65
N LYS A 105 -10.66 -2.24 -14.89
CA LYS A 105 -10.00 -0.94 -15.12
C LYS A 105 -8.52 -1.01 -14.80
N VAL A 106 -8.13 -1.74 -13.75
CA VAL A 106 -6.71 -1.98 -13.43
C VAL A 106 -6.06 -2.83 -14.51
N ALA A 107 -6.70 -3.91 -14.92
CA ALA A 107 -6.23 -4.76 -16.01
C ALA A 107 -6.07 -3.98 -17.32
N LYS A 108 -7.01 -3.07 -17.64
CA LYS A 108 -6.89 -2.16 -18.77
C LYS A 108 -5.68 -1.22 -18.61
N LEU A 109 -5.54 -0.57 -17.44
CA LEU A 109 -4.43 0.35 -17.17
C LEU A 109 -3.06 -0.31 -17.32
N ILE A 110 -2.90 -1.55 -16.85
CA ILE A 110 -1.65 -2.30 -16.99
C ILE A 110 -1.37 -2.65 -18.45
N ARG A 111 -2.40 -3.07 -19.20
CA ARG A 111 -2.25 -3.36 -20.64
C ARG A 111 -1.90 -2.10 -21.44
N ASP A 112 -2.55 -0.99 -21.15
CA ASP A 112 -2.35 0.29 -21.84
C ASP A 112 -0.97 0.91 -21.51
N ALA A 113 -0.43 0.64 -20.31
CA ALA A 113 0.90 1.09 -19.90
C ALA A 113 2.06 0.24 -20.46
N SER A 114 1.77 -0.91 -21.09
CA SER A 114 2.80 -1.76 -21.67
C SER A 114 3.25 -1.22 -23.02
N THR A 115 4.50 -0.77 -23.12
CA THR A 115 5.06 -0.15 -24.33
C THR A 115 5.79 -1.12 -25.24
N SER A 116 6.33 -2.21 -24.71
CA SER A 116 7.18 -3.16 -25.45
C SER A 116 6.43 -4.39 -25.96
N VAL A 117 5.50 -4.93 -25.16
CA VAL A 117 4.78 -6.17 -25.48
C VAL A 117 3.28 -5.97 -25.25
N LYS A 118 2.47 -6.31 -26.26
CA LYS A 118 1.02 -6.23 -26.14
C LYS A 118 0.52 -7.32 -25.19
N ILE A 119 0.03 -6.89 -24.03
CA ILE A 119 -0.55 -7.79 -23.03
C ILE A 119 -2.01 -8.09 -23.41
N SER A 120 -2.36 -9.37 -23.55
CA SER A 120 -3.73 -9.79 -23.88
C SER A 120 -4.64 -9.76 -22.65
N ARG A 121 -5.97 -9.72 -22.86
CA ARG A 121 -6.95 -9.77 -21.75
C ARG A 121 -6.83 -11.04 -20.91
N LYS A 122 -6.45 -12.17 -21.50
CA LYS A 122 -6.33 -13.46 -20.80
C LYS A 122 -5.15 -13.51 -19.82
N GLN A 123 -4.19 -12.60 -19.98
CA GLN A 123 -2.97 -12.56 -19.16
C GLN A 123 -3.12 -11.65 -17.94
N VAL A 124 -4.27 -10.97 -17.78
CA VAL A 124 -4.51 -10.03 -16.69
C VAL A 124 -5.82 -10.35 -15.98
N ASN A 125 -5.71 -10.83 -14.74
CA ASN A 125 -6.83 -11.01 -13.83
C ASN A 125 -6.40 -10.56 -12.44
N PHE A 126 -6.70 -9.31 -12.09
CA PHE A 126 -6.23 -8.72 -10.83
C PHE A 126 -7.24 -8.90 -9.70
N GLN A 127 -6.76 -9.41 -8.58
CA GLN A 127 -7.50 -9.55 -7.33
C GLN A 127 -6.72 -8.90 -6.18
N HIS A 128 -7.35 -8.71 -5.02
CA HIS A 128 -6.63 -8.25 -3.84
C HIS A 128 -5.60 -9.30 -3.44
N ALA A 129 -4.36 -8.86 -3.20
CA ALA A 129 -3.35 -9.75 -2.65
C ALA A 129 -3.75 -10.15 -1.22
N PRO A 130 -3.48 -11.40 -0.80
CA PRO A 130 -3.66 -11.80 0.59
C PRO A 130 -2.90 -10.87 1.55
N PRO A 131 -3.43 -10.58 2.76
CA PRO A 131 -2.78 -9.68 3.71
C PRO A 131 -1.33 -10.04 4.01
N ASP A 132 -1.02 -11.32 4.22
CA ASP A 132 0.33 -11.80 4.51
C ASP A 132 1.28 -11.59 3.34
N THR A 133 0.80 -11.82 2.11
CA THR A 133 1.57 -11.55 0.88
C THR A 133 1.81 -10.06 0.71
N SER A 134 0.81 -9.22 0.98
CA SER A 134 0.97 -7.76 0.96
C SER A 134 2.02 -7.33 1.99
N ALA A 135 1.92 -7.80 3.23
CA ALA A 135 2.85 -7.45 4.29
C ALA A 135 4.28 -7.90 3.97
N LEU A 136 4.46 -9.09 3.40
CA LEU A 136 5.75 -9.59 2.95
C LEU A 136 6.35 -8.72 1.82
N LEU A 137 5.55 -8.39 0.81
CA LEU A 137 6.01 -7.61 -0.34
C LEU A 137 6.32 -6.16 0.03
N THR A 138 5.50 -5.54 0.87
CA THR A 138 5.61 -4.11 1.17
C THR A 138 6.37 -3.82 2.45
N GLY A 139 6.45 -4.77 3.38
CA GLY A 139 6.96 -4.55 4.74
C GLY A 139 6.04 -3.66 5.58
N PHE A 140 4.76 -3.54 5.21
CA PHE A 140 3.76 -2.74 5.94
C PHE A 140 2.62 -3.63 6.41
N GLU A 141 2.12 -3.35 7.60
CA GLU A 141 0.95 -4.01 8.14
C GLU A 141 -0.34 -3.57 7.43
N PHE A 142 -1.43 -4.28 7.73
CA PHE A 142 -2.74 -3.98 7.17
C PHE A 142 -3.13 -2.51 7.39
N ASN A 143 -3.74 -1.89 6.38
CA ASN A 143 -4.03 -0.45 6.30
C ASN A 143 -2.81 0.50 6.33
N GLY A 144 -1.57 0.03 6.50
CA GLY A 144 -0.36 0.85 6.55
C GLY A 144 0.39 0.98 5.23
N VAL A 145 -0.15 0.45 4.12
CA VAL A 145 0.59 0.33 2.85
C VAL A 145 0.87 1.71 2.23
N SER A 146 2.16 2.03 2.12
CA SER A 146 2.68 3.19 1.40
C SER A 146 3.22 2.76 0.03
N PRO A 147 3.09 3.59 -1.03
CA PRO A 147 3.74 3.34 -2.31
C PRO A 147 5.25 3.66 -2.27
N PHE A 148 5.73 4.25 -1.17
CA PHE A 148 7.13 4.55 -0.90
C PHE A 148 7.68 3.59 0.16
N GLY A 149 8.96 3.25 0.06
CA GLY A 149 9.66 2.46 1.08
C GLY A 149 9.20 1.00 1.20
N MET A 150 8.58 0.45 0.15
CA MET A 150 8.22 -0.97 0.08
C MET A 150 9.48 -1.85 0.04
N SER A 151 9.45 -3.00 0.72
CA SER A 151 10.54 -3.99 0.71
C SER A 151 10.87 -4.50 -0.70
N THR A 152 9.83 -4.70 -1.52
CA THR A 152 9.96 -5.06 -2.93
C THR A 152 9.49 -3.90 -3.80
N ALA A 153 10.28 -3.54 -4.82
CA ALA A 153 9.90 -2.51 -5.78
C ALA A 153 8.77 -3.02 -6.70
N LEU A 154 7.54 -2.61 -6.43
CA LEU A 154 6.37 -2.95 -7.23
C LEU A 154 6.02 -1.84 -8.22
N PRO A 155 5.50 -2.18 -9.42
CA PRO A 155 4.93 -1.18 -10.32
C PRO A 155 3.77 -0.43 -9.63
N VAL A 156 3.91 0.89 -9.52
CA VAL A 156 2.88 1.77 -8.95
C VAL A 156 2.00 2.34 -10.07
N ARG A 157 0.68 2.32 -9.85
CA ARG A 157 -0.32 2.82 -10.79
C ARG A 157 -1.36 3.68 -10.09
N LEU A 158 -1.52 4.90 -10.58
CA LEU A 158 -2.53 5.85 -10.12
C LEU A 158 -3.83 5.63 -10.89
N THR A 159 -4.95 5.53 -10.19
CA THR A 159 -6.25 5.68 -10.86
C THR A 159 -6.50 7.13 -11.20
N ARG A 160 -7.22 7.37 -12.30
CA ARG A 160 -7.50 8.69 -12.87
C ARG A 160 -8.03 9.71 -11.84
N PHE A 161 -8.75 9.24 -10.82
CA PHE A 161 -9.35 10.07 -9.80
C PHE A 161 -8.35 10.62 -8.76
N CYS A 162 -7.18 10.00 -8.55
CA CYS A 162 -6.17 10.51 -7.62
C CYS A 162 -5.29 11.64 -8.20
N MET A 163 -5.54 12.07 -9.45
CA MET A 163 -4.88 13.24 -10.02
C MET A 163 -5.60 14.50 -9.55
N CYS A 164 -4.94 15.34 -8.76
CA CYS A 164 -5.42 16.68 -8.44
C CYS A 164 -5.52 17.49 -9.76
N THR A 165 -6.72 17.72 -10.25
CA THR A 165 -7.01 18.75 -11.27
C THR A 165 -7.23 20.09 -10.61
#